data_AF-A0AAW0WI19-F1
#
_entry.id   AF-A0AAW0WI19-F1
#
_cell.length_a   1.000
_cell.length_b   1.000
_cell.length_c   1.000
_cell.angle_alpha   90.00
_cell.angle_beta   90.00
_cell.angle_gamma   90.00
#
_symmetry.space_group_name_H-M   'P 1'
#
loop_
_entity.id
_entity.type
_entity.pdbx_description
1 polymer ?
#
loop_
_entity_poly.entity_id
_entity_poly.type
_entity_poly.pdbx_seq_one_letter_code
_entity_poly.pdbx_strand_id
1 'polypeptide(L)'
;GEGSYERLLVGRMWRFVVMGDPLVSEFLVRDTDSVILAREVAAVDQWLHNSTALLHIMRDHPSHNGLILAGMWGGSRTRGGEKMTEMLQAMMRWPPRNIWDYDQVLLKRVVWPDMLDTVLAHDSYFCGNPHFQSRHRSQPFPTQRVGRYFVGWGPTRDHELPGITMCPSLCRPPQHQDWLYC
;
A
#
# COMPACT_ATOMS: atom_id res chain seq x y z
N GLY A 1 3.82 -12.16 -32.22
CA GLY A 1 2.89 -11.05 -32.47
C GLY A 1 1.81 -11.12 -31.43
N GLU A 2 1.55 -10.00 -30.75
CA GLU A 2 0.46 -9.74 -29.81
C GLU A 2 0.24 -10.79 -28.68
N GLY A 3 0.93 -10.55 -27.56
CA GLY A 3 0.32 -10.55 -26.23
C GLY A 3 -0.02 -11.89 -25.58
N SER A 4 0.97 -12.71 -25.24
CA SER A 4 0.80 -13.93 -24.42
C SER A 4 0.18 -13.68 -23.02
N TYR A 5 -0.04 -12.42 -22.63
CA TYR A 5 -0.50 -12.00 -21.31
C TYR A 5 -2.03 -11.88 -21.18
N GLU A 6 -2.77 -11.59 -22.25
CA GLU A 6 -4.22 -11.33 -22.17
C GLU A 6 -5.04 -12.55 -21.73
N ARG A 7 -4.56 -13.77 -21.99
CA ARG A 7 -5.21 -15.01 -21.53
C ARG A 7 -4.79 -15.44 -20.12
N LEU A 8 -3.81 -14.77 -19.51
CA LEU A 8 -3.19 -15.18 -18.24
C LEU A 8 -3.47 -14.21 -17.08
N LEU A 9 -3.79 -12.94 -17.36
CA LEU A 9 -3.97 -11.90 -16.35
C LEU A 9 -5.44 -11.46 -16.24
N VAL A 10 -6.01 -11.59 -15.03
CA VAL A 10 -7.33 -11.01 -14.73
C VAL A 10 -7.24 -9.48 -14.64
N GLY A 11 -8.33 -8.78 -14.98
CA GLY A 11 -8.36 -7.30 -15.11
C GLY A 11 -7.66 -6.53 -13.97
N ARG A 12 -7.90 -6.91 -12.72
CA ARG A 12 -7.31 -6.24 -11.54
C ARG A 12 -5.79 -6.39 -11.45
N MET A 13 -5.22 -7.45 -12.00
CA MET A 13 -3.77 -7.72 -11.95
C MET A 13 -2.95 -6.83 -12.89
N TRP A 14 -3.58 -6.20 -13.88
CA TRP A 14 -2.89 -5.29 -14.80
C TRP A 14 -2.18 -4.14 -14.09
N ARG A 15 -2.73 -3.68 -12.96
CA ARG A 15 -2.14 -2.63 -12.15
C ARG A 15 -0.79 -3.00 -11.52
N PHE A 16 -0.41 -4.28 -11.55
CA PHE A 16 0.86 -4.79 -11.04
C PHE A 16 1.91 -5.04 -12.13
N VAL A 17 1.58 -4.93 -13.41
CA VAL A 17 2.56 -5.14 -14.51
C VAL A 17 3.76 -4.18 -14.41
N VAL A 18 3.54 -2.99 -13.85
CA VAL A 18 4.60 -1.99 -13.58
C VAL A 18 5.74 -2.55 -12.73
N MET A 19 5.46 -3.57 -11.90
CA MET A 19 6.48 -4.27 -11.11
C MET A 19 7.56 -4.90 -11.98
N GLY A 20 7.30 -5.21 -13.26
CA GLY A 20 8.25 -5.82 -14.19
C GLY A 20 8.81 -4.85 -15.23
N ASP A 21 8.43 -3.57 -15.22
CA ASP A 21 8.84 -2.61 -16.25
C ASP A 21 10.24 -2.04 -15.96
N PRO A 22 11.27 -2.39 -16.75
CA PRO A 22 12.64 -1.90 -16.52
C PRO A 22 12.81 -0.40 -16.74
N LEU A 23 11.85 0.29 -17.37
CA LEU A 23 11.89 1.73 -17.59
C LEU A 23 11.32 2.54 -16.42
N VAL A 24 10.76 1.87 -15.41
CA VAL A 24 10.18 2.49 -14.22
C VAL A 24 11.13 2.40 -13.04
N SER A 25 11.41 3.54 -12.41
CA SER A 25 12.23 3.64 -11.19
C SER A 25 11.40 3.34 -9.94
N GLU A 26 10.28 4.03 -9.77
CA GLU A 26 9.35 3.87 -8.65
C GLU A 26 7.91 3.90 -9.17
N PHE A 27 7.03 3.15 -8.51
CA PHE A 27 5.62 3.14 -8.86
C PHE A 27 4.73 3.19 -7.61
N LEU A 28 3.54 3.73 -7.79
CA LEU A 28 2.45 3.72 -6.82
C LEU A 28 1.25 3.06 -7.48
N VAL A 29 0.58 2.15 -6.78
CA VAL A 29 -0.65 1.52 -7.22
C VAL A 29 -1.82 2.15 -6.47
N ARG A 30 -2.76 2.70 -7.23
CA ARG A 30 -3.92 3.45 -6.71
C ARG A 30 -5.22 3.00 -7.35
N ASP A 31 -6.31 3.14 -6.60
CA ASP A 31 -7.65 3.10 -7.18
C ASP A 31 -7.94 4.41 -7.92
N THR A 32 -8.58 4.31 -9.08
CA THR A 32 -8.87 5.47 -9.95
C THR A 32 -9.94 6.39 -9.38
N ASP A 33 -10.69 5.92 -8.39
CA ASP A 33 -11.70 6.69 -7.65
C ASP A 33 -11.11 7.39 -6.40
N SER A 34 -9.79 7.34 -6.21
CA SER A 34 -9.10 7.96 -5.07
C SER A 34 -8.49 9.32 -5.42
N VAL A 35 -8.65 10.30 -4.52
CA VAL A 35 -8.03 11.62 -4.61
C VAL A 35 -6.60 11.57 -4.03
N ILE A 36 -5.68 12.32 -4.65
CA ILE A 36 -4.34 12.52 -4.10
C ILE A 36 -4.42 13.53 -2.95
N LEU A 37 -4.09 13.08 -1.74
CA LEU A 37 -4.09 13.92 -0.55
C LEU A 37 -2.67 14.37 -0.20
N ALA A 38 -2.51 15.58 0.38
CA ALA A 38 -1.22 16.07 0.84
C ALA A 38 -0.54 15.11 1.86
N ARG A 39 -1.34 14.45 2.72
CA ARG A 39 -0.85 13.43 3.66
C ARG A 39 -0.23 12.23 2.98
N GLU A 40 -0.77 11.85 1.82
CA GLU A 40 -0.27 10.73 1.03
C GLU A 40 1.05 11.12 0.36
N VAL A 41 1.10 12.32 -0.22
CA VAL A 41 2.31 12.88 -0.83
C VAL A 41 3.44 12.94 0.20
N ALA A 42 3.18 13.42 1.41
CA ALA A 42 4.18 13.47 2.47
C ALA A 42 4.67 12.07 2.91
N ALA A 43 3.76 11.08 2.99
CA ALA A 43 4.13 9.70 3.30
C ALA A 43 4.97 9.04 2.17
N VAL A 44 4.67 9.35 0.91
CA VAL A 44 5.47 8.92 -0.25
C VAL A 44 6.84 9.59 -0.24
N ASP A 45 6.91 10.90 0.00
CA ASP A 45 8.16 11.66 0.10
C ASP A 45 9.09 11.06 1.16
N GLN A 46 8.56 10.76 2.34
CA GLN A 46 9.30 10.08 3.41
C GLN A 46 9.78 8.69 2.99
N TRP A 47 8.98 7.92 2.24
CA TRP A 47 9.42 6.63 1.71
C TRP A 47 10.52 6.75 0.65
N LEU A 48 10.44 7.75 -0.21
CA LEU A 48 11.40 7.99 -1.27
C LEU A 48 12.76 8.44 -0.73
N HIS A 49 12.75 9.35 0.24
CA HIS A 49 13.95 10.07 0.67
C HIS A 49 14.49 9.64 2.03
N ASN A 50 13.67 9.05 2.90
CA ASN A 50 14.03 8.74 4.29
C ASN A 50 13.96 7.25 4.61
N SER A 51 13.98 6.38 3.59
CA SER A 51 13.99 4.92 3.79
C SER A 51 14.73 4.19 2.67
N THR A 52 15.17 2.97 2.97
CA THR A 52 15.70 2.01 1.99
C THR A 52 14.69 0.92 1.62
N ALA A 53 13.45 1.02 2.11
CA ALA A 53 12.42 0.01 1.93
C ALA A 53 12.05 -0.17 0.46
N LEU A 54 11.91 -1.41 0.00
CA LEU A 54 11.46 -1.70 -1.36
C LEU A 54 9.97 -1.42 -1.53
N LEU A 55 9.17 -1.67 -0.49
CA LEU A 55 7.71 -1.46 -0.49
C LEU A 55 7.30 -0.30 0.41
N HIS A 56 6.30 0.44 -0.06
CA HIS A 56 5.54 1.40 0.72
C HIS A 56 4.09 0.93 0.86
N ILE A 57 3.55 0.99 2.07
CA ILE A 57 2.17 0.59 2.37
C ILE A 57 1.53 1.69 3.21
N MET A 58 0.25 1.96 2.96
CA MET A 58 -0.51 2.96 3.72
C MET A 58 -1.82 2.36 4.24
N ARG A 59 -2.01 2.43 5.57
CA ARG A 59 -3.25 2.00 6.26
C ARG A 59 -3.79 3.17 7.06
N ASP A 60 -4.88 3.73 6.58
CA ASP A 60 -5.27 5.08 6.96
C ASP A 60 -6.75 5.25 7.34
N HIS A 61 -7.46 4.13 7.44
CA HIS A 61 -8.85 4.05 7.86
C HIS A 61 -9.00 2.82 8.78
N PRO A 62 -9.93 2.80 9.76
CA PRO A 62 -10.15 1.62 10.60
C PRO A 62 -10.52 0.33 9.85
N SER A 63 -10.95 0.44 8.58
CA SER A 63 -11.21 -0.71 7.71
C SER A 63 -10.01 -1.12 6.84
N HIS A 64 -8.89 -0.40 6.89
CA HIS A 64 -7.66 -0.70 6.12
C HIS A 64 -6.84 -1.83 6.79
N ASN A 65 -7.49 -2.95 7.06
CA ASN A 65 -6.93 -4.10 7.78
C ASN A 65 -6.24 -5.14 6.87
N GLY A 66 -5.84 -4.75 5.66
CA GLY A 66 -5.07 -5.59 4.74
C GLY A 66 -3.57 -5.51 5.00
N LEU A 67 -2.84 -6.62 4.83
CA LEU A 67 -1.37 -6.62 4.92
C LEU A 67 -0.76 -5.73 3.85
N ILE A 68 -1.25 -5.81 2.61
CA ILE A 68 -1.00 -4.83 1.55
C ILE A 68 -2.37 -4.58 0.91
N LEU A 69 -2.82 -3.32 0.91
CA LEU A 69 -4.07 -2.94 0.25
C LEU A 69 -3.76 -2.67 -1.22
N ALA A 70 -4.51 -3.29 -2.13
CA ALA A 70 -4.18 -3.30 -3.55
C ALA A 70 -4.16 -1.90 -4.20
N GLY A 71 -4.84 -0.92 -3.61
CA GLY A 71 -4.90 0.48 -4.05
C GLY A 71 -4.11 1.49 -3.21
N MET A 72 -3.32 1.06 -2.21
CA MET A 72 -2.56 1.97 -1.33
C MET A 72 -1.16 1.44 -1.02
N TRP A 73 -0.40 1.12 -2.07
CA TRP A 73 0.97 0.66 -1.94
C TRP A 73 1.83 1.07 -3.14
N GLY A 74 3.15 0.96 -2.99
CA GLY A 74 4.11 1.24 -4.04
C GLY A 74 5.38 0.41 -3.90
N GLY A 75 6.20 0.42 -4.96
CA GLY A 75 7.45 -0.30 -5.02
C GLY A 75 8.57 0.50 -5.67
N SER A 76 9.81 0.33 -5.17
CA SER A 76 11.01 0.92 -5.77
C SER A 76 11.80 -0.13 -6.53
N ARG A 77 11.83 0.03 -7.85
CA ARG A 77 12.69 -0.75 -8.75
C ARG A 77 14.12 -0.26 -8.74
N THR A 78 14.37 1.02 -8.48
CA THR A 78 15.73 1.54 -8.26
C THR A 78 16.44 0.81 -7.12
N ARG A 79 15.72 0.51 -6.04
CA ARG A 79 16.27 -0.22 -4.89
C ARG A 79 16.24 -1.75 -5.05
N GLY A 80 15.27 -2.30 -5.79
CA GLY A 80 15.02 -3.75 -5.84
C GLY A 80 14.30 -4.25 -7.09
N GLY A 81 14.69 -3.77 -8.28
CA GLY A 81 14.01 -4.07 -9.55
C GLY A 81 13.95 -5.56 -9.89
N GLU A 82 15.01 -6.32 -9.65
CA GLU A 82 15.00 -7.78 -9.85
C GLU A 82 13.99 -8.47 -8.94
N LYS A 83 13.93 -8.07 -7.66
CA LYS A 83 12.97 -8.59 -6.70
C LYS A 83 11.53 -8.25 -7.09
N MET A 84 11.28 -7.05 -7.59
CA MET A 84 9.95 -6.67 -8.12
C MET A 84 9.54 -7.54 -9.31
N THR A 85 10.46 -7.78 -10.24
CA THR A 85 10.22 -8.68 -11.37
C THR A 85 9.95 -10.10 -10.90
N GLU A 86 10.74 -10.62 -9.95
CA GLU A 86 10.56 -11.95 -9.35
C GLU A 86 9.15 -12.10 -8.74
N MET A 87 8.71 -11.10 -7.97
CA MET A 87 7.38 -11.09 -7.35
C MET A 87 6.26 -11.07 -8.39
N LEU A 88 6.37 -10.25 -9.44
CA LEU A 88 5.39 -10.25 -10.53
C LEU A 88 5.30 -11.64 -11.19
N GLN A 89 6.45 -12.22 -11.55
CA GLN A 89 6.48 -13.56 -12.15
C GLN A 89 5.91 -14.62 -11.21
N ALA A 90 6.15 -14.49 -9.91
CA ALA A 90 5.56 -15.38 -8.91
C ALA A 90 4.04 -15.26 -8.84
N MET A 91 3.49 -14.04 -8.90
CA MET A 91 2.05 -13.81 -8.96
C MET A 91 1.43 -14.43 -10.23
N MET A 92 2.11 -14.33 -11.37
CA MET A 92 1.64 -14.86 -12.66
C MET A 92 1.61 -16.39 -12.75
N ARG A 93 2.33 -17.09 -11.85
CA ARG A 93 2.24 -18.56 -11.74
C ARG A 93 0.96 -19.03 -11.08
N TRP A 94 0.20 -18.14 -10.41
CA TRP A 94 -1.08 -18.51 -9.82
C TRP A 94 -2.18 -18.59 -10.87
N PRO A 95 -3.07 -19.59 -10.81
CA PRO A 95 -4.18 -19.69 -11.75
C PRO A 95 -5.07 -18.45 -11.69
N PRO A 96 -5.40 -17.80 -12.83
CA PRO A 96 -6.24 -16.62 -12.85
C PRO A 96 -7.63 -16.94 -12.30
N ARG A 97 -8.15 -16.10 -11.40
CA ARG A 97 -9.51 -16.24 -10.85
C ARG A 97 -10.24 -14.91 -10.94
N ASN A 98 -11.46 -14.94 -11.47
CA ASN A 98 -12.34 -13.77 -11.51
C ASN A 98 -13.07 -13.60 -10.17
N ILE A 99 -12.32 -13.34 -9.10
CA ILE A 99 -12.85 -12.99 -7.78
C ILE A 99 -12.49 -11.54 -7.46
N TRP A 100 -13.32 -10.88 -6.67
CA TRP A 100 -13.21 -9.44 -6.46
C TRP A 100 -11.89 -9.04 -5.78
N ASP A 101 -11.33 -9.83 -4.87
CA ASP A 101 -10.11 -9.49 -4.12
C ASP A 101 -8.86 -10.21 -4.64
N TYR A 102 -8.88 -10.73 -5.87
CA TYR A 102 -7.81 -11.61 -6.37
C TYR A 102 -6.41 -10.96 -6.30
N ASP A 103 -6.33 -9.68 -6.65
CA ASP A 103 -5.10 -8.88 -6.57
C ASP A 103 -4.60 -8.76 -5.13
N GLN A 104 -5.48 -8.43 -4.19
CA GLN A 104 -5.16 -8.35 -2.76
C GLN A 104 -4.76 -9.72 -2.16
N VAL A 105 -5.41 -10.80 -2.60
CA VAL A 105 -5.06 -12.18 -2.19
C VAL A 105 -3.65 -12.52 -2.64
N LEU A 106 -3.27 -12.18 -3.88
CA LEU A 106 -1.92 -12.45 -4.37
C LEU A 106 -0.87 -11.59 -3.68
N LEU A 107 -1.15 -10.33 -3.36
CA LEU A 107 -0.25 -9.51 -2.54
C LEU A 107 0.01 -10.17 -1.17
N LYS A 108 -1.03 -10.68 -0.51
CA LYS A 108 -0.90 -11.38 0.77
C LYS A 108 -0.13 -12.70 0.66
N ARG A 109 -0.36 -13.49 -0.39
CA ARG A 109 0.21 -14.85 -0.52
C ARG A 109 1.59 -14.90 -1.13
N VAL A 110 1.92 -13.93 -1.98
CA VAL A 110 3.15 -13.94 -2.78
C VAL A 110 4.09 -12.84 -2.31
N VAL A 111 3.63 -11.59 -2.29
CA VAL A 111 4.50 -10.43 -2.04
C VAL A 111 4.86 -10.30 -0.56
N TRP A 112 3.85 -10.35 0.31
CA TRP A 112 4.04 -10.14 1.75
C TRP A 112 5.11 -11.04 2.40
N PRO A 113 5.09 -12.39 2.25
CA PRO A 113 6.06 -13.24 2.95
C PRO A 113 7.52 -13.01 2.53
N ASP A 114 7.77 -12.60 1.28
CA ASP A 114 9.12 -12.40 0.75
C ASP A 114 9.68 -10.99 0.98
N MET A 115 8.82 -10.03 1.32
CA MET A 115 9.20 -8.61 1.39
C MET A 115 9.24 -8.06 2.82
N LEU A 116 8.99 -8.90 3.84
CA LEU A 116 8.86 -8.49 5.25
C LEU A 116 10.02 -7.63 5.78
N ASP A 117 11.25 -7.82 5.28
CA ASP A 117 12.40 -7.04 5.75
C ASP A 117 12.57 -5.69 5.04
N THR A 118 11.72 -5.40 4.05
CA THR A 118 11.94 -4.30 3.10
C THR A 118 10.70 -3.42 2.95
N VAL A 119 9.93 -3.23 4.03
CA VAL A 119 8.67 -2.47 4.03
C VAL A 119 8.77 -1.22 4.89
N LEU A 120 8.31 -0.10 4.34
CA LEU A 120 7.90 1.07 5.11
C LEU A 120 6.38 1.14 5.09
N ALA A 121 5.74 0.95 6.24
CA ALA A 121 4.29 1.08 6.37
C ALA A 121 3.95 2.34 7.16
N HIS A 122 3.09 3.21 6.60
CA HIS A 122 2.44 4.26 7.37
C HIS A 122 1.08 3.77 7.83
N ASP A 123 0.80 3.87 9.13
CA ASP A 123 -0.34 3.20 9.74
C ASP A 123 -0.97 4.02 10.86
N SER A 124 -2.21 4.45 10.64
CA SER A 124 -2.97 5.27 11.59
C SER A 124 -3.63 4.45 12.70
N TYR A 125 -3.84 3.15 12.51
CA TYR A 125 -4.74 2.35 13.37
C TYR A 125 -4.15 1.02 13.86
N PHE A 126 -3.30 0.38 13.07
CA PHE A 126 -2.84 -0.98 13.30
C PHE A 126 -1.35 -1.09 13.62
N CYS A 127 -0.67 0.03 13.88
CA CYS A 127 0.76 0.07 14.19
C CYS A 127 1.18 -0.85 15.36
N GLY A 128 0.27 -1.09 16.31
CA GLY A 128 0.47 -1.90 17.50
C GLY A 128 0.07 -3.37 17.35
N ASN A 129 -0.53 -3.75 16.23
CA ASN A 129 -1.13 -5.06 16.06
C ASN A 129 -0.08 -6.06 15.50
N PRO A 130 0.22 -7.17 16.22
CA PRO A 130 1.21 -8.17 15.82
C PRO A 130 0.95 -8.80 14.44
N HIS A 131 -0.27 -8.73 13.90
CA HIS A 131 -0.56 -9.21 12.56
C HIS A 131 0.11 -8.36 11.47
N PHE A 132 0.26 -7.05 11.71
CA PHE A 132 0.85 -6.09 10.77
C PHE A 132 2.28 -5.72 11.15
N GLN A 133 2.68 -6.02 12.39
CA GLN A 133 4.07 -5.99 12.80
C GLN A 133 4.74 -7.27 12.31
N SER A 134 5.83 -7.14 11.57
CA SER A 134 6.66 -8.27 11.21
C SER A 134 8.10 -7.97 11.58
N ARG A 135 9.03 -8.05 10.63
CA ARG A 135 10.42 -7.63 10.82
C ARG A 135 10.61 -6.11 10.65
N HIS A 136 9.54 -5.40 10.32
CA HIS A 136 9.44 -3.94 10.32
C HIS A 136 8.36 -3.45 11.29
N ARG A 137 8.51 -2.21 11.76
CA ARG A 137 7.47 -1.50 12.50
C ARG A 137 6.79 -0.50 11.58
N SER A 138 5.47 -0.36 11.70
CA SER A 138 4.76 0.73 11.05
C SER A 138 5.17 2.07 11.68
N GLN A 139 5.18 3.11 10.85
CA GLN A 139 5.37 4.49 11.25
C GLN A 139 4.02 5.21 11.26
N PRO A 140 3.85 6.24 12.11
CA PRO A 140 2.72 7.14 12.02
C PRO A 140 2.80 7.96 10.72
N PHE A 141 1.67 8.47 10.24
CA PHE A 141 1.70 9.41 9.11
C PHE A 141 2.45 10.71 9.48
N PRO A 142 3.19 11.31 8.53
CA PRO A 142 4.03 12.49 8.80
C PRO A 142 3.25 13.80 8.94
N THR A 143 1.94 13.79 8.71
CA THR A 143 1.07 14.98 8.77
C THR A 143 -0.22 14.66 9.52
N GLN A 144 -0.77 15.66 10.21
CA GLN A 144 -2.11 15.58 10.79
C GLN A 144 -3.17 15.36 9.70
N ARG A 145 -4.20 14.56 9.98
CA ARG A 145 -5.35 14.41 9.09
C ARG A 145 -6.09 15.73 8.96
N VAL A 146 -6.41 16.10 7.72
CA VAL A 146 -7.29 17.23 7.42
C VAL A 146 -8.71 16.69 7.20
N GLY A 147 -9.66 17.16 8.02
CA GLY A 147 -11.03 16.66 8.00
C GLY A 147 -11.10 15.18 8.37
N ARG A 148 -11.86 14.41 7.59
CA ARG A 148 -11.96 12.94 7.72
C ARG A 148 -11.39 12.19 6.51
N TYR A 149 -10.66 12.88 5.64
CA TYR A 149 -10.14 12.28 4.42
C TYR A 149 -8.98 11.35 4.74
N PHE A 150 -8.91 10.22 4.04
CA PHE A 150 -7.91 9.18 4.26
C PHE A 150 -7.26 8.74 2.95
N VAL A 151 -6.07 8.16 3.02
CA VAL A 151 -5.39 7.62 1.83
C VAL A 151 -6.23 6.50 1.21
N GLY A 152 -6.63 6.68 -0.05
CA GLY A 152 -7.60 5.80 -0.74
C GLY A 152 -9.04 6.32 -0.74
N TRP A 153 -9.31 7.48 -0.12
CA TRP A 153 -10.59 8.17 -0.23
C TRP A 153 -10.73 8.88 -1.58
N GLY A 154 -11.96 8.93 -2.10
CA GLY A 154 -12.41 9.93 -3.05
C GLY A 154 -13.93 10.13 -2.94
N PRO A 155 -14.54 11.04 -3.73
CA PRO A 155 -15.93 11.45 -3.54
C PRO A 155 -16.96 10.32 -3.57
N THR A 156 -16.69 9.22 -4.28
CA THR A 156 -17.55 8.02 -4.32
C THR A 156 -17.58 7.26 -2.98
N ARG A 157 -16.63 7.57 -2.08
CA ARG A 157 -16.42 6.92 -0.78
C ARG A 157 -16.73 7.83 0.41
N ASP A 158 -17.50 8.91 0.20
CA ASP A 158 -17.91 9.82 1.30
C ASP A 158 -18.68 9.09 2.41
N HIS A 159 -19.40 8.02 2.06
CA HIS A 159 -20.09 7.16 3.03
C HIS A 159 -19.14 6.45 4.01
N GLU A 160 -17.84 6.39 3.74
CA GLU A 160 -16.81 5.81 4.63
C GLU A 160 -16.29 6.84 5.66
N LEU A 161 -16.39 8.15 5.37
CA LEU A 161 -15.87 9.21 6.25
C LEU A 161 -16.42 9.18 7.69
N PRO A 162 -17.70 8.82 7.95
CA PRO A 162 -18.19 8.65 9.31
C PRO A 162 -17.42 7.60 10.13
N GLY A 163 -16.79 6.63 9.46
CA GLY A 163 -16.00 5.55 10.06
C GLY A 163 -14.64 5.97 10.60
N ILE A 164 -14.17 7.19 10.31
CA ILE A 164 -12.93 7.72 10.89
C ILE A 164 -13.11 7.95 12.40
N THR A 165 -12.30 7.23 13.16
CA THR A 165 -12.21 7.31 14.61
C THR A 165 -10.87 7.89 15.04
N MET A 166 -10.75 8.22 16.33
CA MET A 166 -9.49 8.67 16.90
C MET A 166 -8.42 7.59 16.76
N CYS A 167 -7.22 7.99 16.34
CA CYS A 167 -6.06 7.10 16.29
C CYS A 167 -5.72 6.57 17.69
N PRO A 168 -5.35 5.29 17.82
CA PRO A 168 -4.69 4.79 19.03
C PRO A 168 -3.47 5.65 19.36
N SER A 169 -3.24 5.96 20.64
CA SER A 169 -2.08 6.78 21.06
C SER A 169 -0.75 6.22 20.57
N LEU A 170 -0.62 4.90 20.56
CA LEU A 170 0.55 4.19 20.06
C LEU A 170 0.84 4.45 18.57
N CYS A 171 -0.19 4.79 17.77
CA CYS A 171 -0.06 5.02 16.33
C CYS A 171 0.05 6.51 15.96
N ARG A 172 0.05 7.40 16.95
CA ARG A 172 0.30 8.82 16.74
C ARG A 172 1.80 9.10 16.72
N PRO A 173 2.26 10.15 16.01
CA PRO A 173 3.65 10.56 16.11
C PRO A 173 4.08 10.82 17.55
N PRO A 174 5.27 10.38 17.99
CA PRO A 174 5.75 10.61 19.35
C PRO A 174 5.77 12.10 19.73
N GLN A 175 6.07 12.98 18.76
CA GLN A 175 6.10 14.43 18.93
C GLN A 175 4.73 15.10 18.80
N HIS A 176 3.70 14.37 18.35
CA HIS A 176 2.36 14.90 18.07
C HIS A 176 1.26 13.99 18.61
N GLN A 177 1.29 13.72 19.91
CA GLN A 177 0.25 12.92 20.58
C GLN A 177 -1.12 13.62 20.62
N ASP A 178 -1.14 14.93 20.39
CA ASP A 178 -2.31 15.79 20.23
C ASP A 178 -3.03 15.59 18.88
N TRP A 179 -2.41 14.94 17.89
CA TRP A 179 -3.07 14.56 16.64
C TRP A 179 -4.02 13.38 16.87
N LEU A 180 -5.20 13.69 17.41
CA LEU A 180 -6.23 12.71 17.75
C LEU A 180 -6.72 11.94 16.53
N TYR A 181 -6.72 12.59 15.38
CA TYR A 181 -6.96 12.00 14.07
C TYR A 181 -5.66 12.15 13.28
N CYS A 182 -4.74 11.23 13.56
CA CYS A 182 -3.69 10.88 12.62
C CYS A 182 -4.34 10.19 11.40
#